data_AF-A3W8X5-F1
#
_entry.id   AF-A3W8X5-F1
#
_cell.length_a   1.000
_cell.length_b   1.000
_cell.length_c   1.000
_cell.angle_alpha   90.00
_cell.angle_beta   90.00
_cell.angle_gamma   90.00
#
_symmetry.space_group_name_H-M   'P 1'
#
loop_
_entity.id
_entity.type
_entity.pdbx_description
1 polymer ?
#
loop_
_entity_poly.entity_id
_entity_poly.type
_entity_poly.pdbx_seq_one_letter_code
_entity_poly.pdbx_strand_id
1 'polypeptide(L)' 'MESTTYALPATPKQVAFAERLARIKRRAVPDECFRDKGLMSKWIDGNK' A
#
# COMPACT_ATOMS: atom_id res chain seq x y z
N MET A 1 -3.81 -10.60 26.91
CA MET A 1 -3.50 -9.39 26.13
C MET A 1 -3.46 -9.80 24.67
N GLU A 2 -4.60 -9.77 23.98
CA GLU A 2 -4.58 -9.95 22.53
C GLU A 2 -4.17 -8.62 21.91
N SER A 3 -2.89 -8.49 21.60
CA SER A 3 -2.45 -7.46 20.65
C SER A 3 -2.87 -7.93 19.26
N THR A 4 -4.14 -7.73 18.91
CA THR A 4 -4.55 -7.69 17.51
C THR A 4 -3.80 -6.52 16.91
N THR A 5 -2.71 -6.82 16.22
CA THR A 5 -2.05 -5.92 15.28
C THR A 5 -3.06 -5.64 14.18
N TYR A 6 -3.99 -4.71 14.44
CA TYR A 6 -4.93 -4.22 13.45
C TYR A 6 -4.10 -3.55 12.36
N ALA A 7 -3.90 -4.27 11.26
CA ALA A 7 -3.42 -3.72 10.01
C ALA A 7 -4.22 -2.44 9.73
N LEU A 8 -3.55 -1.29 9.84
CA LEU A 8 -4.19 -0.02 9.56
C LEU A 8 -4.28 0.14 8.04
N PRO A 9 -5.42 0.58 7.49
CA PRO A 9 -5.55 0.77 6.05
C PRO A 9 -4.53 1.78 5.52
N ALA A 10 -4.22 1.67 4.23
CA ALA A 10 -3.32 2.60 3.57
C ALA A 10 -3.85 4.03 3.68
N THR A 11 -2.93 4.97 3.94
CA THR A 11 -3.32 6.39 3.99
C THR A 11 -3.60 6.93 2.59
N PRO A 12 -4.45 7.95 2.42
CA PRO A 12 -4.71 8.57 1.12
C PRO A 12 -3.45 9.01 0.38
N LYS A 13 -2.42 9.46 1.13
CA LYS A 13 -1.11 9.82 0.58
C LYS A 13 -0.38 8.62 -0.02
N GLN A 14 -0.39 7.47 0.66
CA GLN A 14 0.22 6.25 0.14
C GLN A 14 -0.53 5.75 -1.09
N VAL A 15 -1.86 5.76 -1.07
CA VAL A 15 -2.70 5.38 -2.21
C VAL A 15 -2.37 6.24 -3.44
N ALA A 16 -2.40 7.57 -3.31
CA ALA A 16 -2.11 8.47 -4.43
C ALA A 16 -0.68 8.27 -5.00
N PHE A 17 0.30 7.98 -4.13
CA PHE A 17 1.66 7.70 -4.57
C PHE A 17 1.77 6.35 -5.28
N ALA A 18 1.12 5.32 -4.73
CA ALA A 18 1.09 3.98 -5.30
C ALA A 18 0.39 3.97 -6.67
N GLU A 19 -0.73 4.68 -6.82
CA GLU A 19 -1.44 4.83 -8.09
C GLU A 19 -0.59 5.51 -9.17
N ARG A 20 0.18 6.54 -8.79
CA ARG A 20 1.12 7.19 -9.72
C ARG A 20 2.20 6.21 -10.19
N LEU A 21 2.78 5.43 -9.28
CA LEU A 21 3.78 4.41 -9.60
C LEU A 21 3.20 3.29 -10.49
N ALA A 22 2.03 2.78 -10.11
CA ALA A 22 1.25 1.79 -10.85
C ALA A 22 1.02 2.22 -12.31
N ARG A 23 0.58 3.47 -12.52
CA ARG A 23 0.37 4.03 -13.85
C ARG A 23 1.65 4.10 -14.69
N ILE A 24 2.75 4.57 -14.10
CA ILE A 24 4.05 4.67 -14.80
C ILE A 24 4.58 3.29 -15.18
N LYS A 25 4.49 2.32 -14.26
CA LYS A 25 5.01 0.96 -14.45
C LYS A 25 4.02 0.03 -15.17
N ARG A 26 2.82 0.51 -15.53
CA ARG A 26 1.73 -0.29 -16.11
C ARG A 26 1.42 -1.55 -15.29
N ARG A 27 1.34 -1.39 -13.97
CA ARG A 27 1.01 -2.44 -13.00
C ARG A 27 -0.15 -1.99 -12.13
N ALA A 28 -0.95 -2.92 -11.62
CA ALA A 28 -1.96 -2.62 -10.62
C ALA A 28 -1.35 -2.66 -9.21
N VAL A 29 -1.94 -1.88 -8.29
CA VAL A 29 -1.65 -2.00 -6.85
C VAL A 29 -2.48 -3.18 -6.33
N PRO A 30 -1.88 -4.15 -5.62
CA PRO A 30 -2.62 -5.27 -5.04
C PRO A 30 -3.64 -4.81 -3.98
N ASP A 31 -4.79 -5.49 -3.89
CA ASP A 31 -5.90 -5.13 -2.99
C ASP A 31 -5.49 -5.18 -1.51
N GLU A 32 -4.61 -6.11 -1.14
CA GLU A 32 -4.07 -6.23 0.21
C GLU A 32 -3.29 -4.98 0.66
N CYS A 33 -2.69 -4.25 -0.28
CA CYS A 33 -1.98 -3.01 0.03
C CYS A 33 -2.96 -1.93 0.53
N PHE A 34 -4.19 -1.88 0.03
CA PHE A 34 -5.17 -0.88 0.50
C PHE A 34 -5.63 -1.16 1.94
N ARG A 35 -5.60 -2.42 2.37
CA ARG A 35 -6.03 -2.86 3.71
C ARG A 35 -4.93 -2.75 4.77
N ASP A 36 -3.68 -2.63 4.36
CA ASP A 36 -2.53 -2.54 5.27
C ASP A 36 -1.50 -1.50 4.77
N LYS A 37 -1.29 -0.44 5.55
CA LYS A 37 -0.35 0.65 5.26
C LYS A 37 1.10 0.17 5.18
N GLY A 38 1.46 -0.90 5.87
CA GLY A 38 2.78 -1.53 5.82
C GLY A 38 2.98 -2.32 4.53
N LEU A 39 1.97 -3.08 4.08
CA LEU A 39 1.98 -3.72 2.75
C LEU A 39 2.06 -2.66 1.65
N MET A 40 1.29 -1.57 1.76
CA MET A 40 1.37 -0.45 0.84
C MET A 40 2.78 0.15 0.79
N SER A 41 3.42 0.37 1.95
CA SER A 41 4.80 0.89 1.99
C SER A 41 5.78 -0.07 1.31
N LYS A 42 5.72 -1.37 1.61
CA LYS A 42 6.59 -2.38 0.98
C LYS A 42 6.40 -2.43 -0.54
N TRP A 43 5.15 -2.36 -0.99
CA TRP A 43 4.86 -2.34 -2.42
C TRP A 43 5.40 -1.08 -3.08
N ILE A 44 5.19 0.09 -2.46
CA ILE A 44 5.73 1.36 -2.92
C ILE A 44 7.25 1.29 -3.03
N ASP A 45 7.94 0.79 -2.01
CA ASP A 45 9.40 0.73 -1.97
C ASP A 45 9.95 -0.23 -3.04
N GLY A 46 9.29 -1.37 -3.27
CA GLY A 46 9.64 -2.30 -4.35
C GLY A 46 9.29 -1.79 -5.76
N ASN A 47 8.39 -0.80 -5.86
CA ASN A 47 7.96 -0.23 -7.13
C ASN A 47 8.39 1.23 -7.34
N LYS A 48 9.23 1.81 -6.48
CA LYS A 48 9.78 3.16 -6.65
C LYS A 48 10.57 3.33 -7.95
#